data_AF-A0A0F5VMU6-F1
#
_entry.id   AF-A0A0F5VMU6-F1
#
_cell.length_a   1.000
_cell.length_b   1.000
_cell.length_c   1.000
_cell.angle_alpha   90.00
_cell.angle_beta   90.00
_cell.angle_gamma   90.00
#
_symmetry.space_group_name_H-M   'P 1'
#
loop_
_entity.id
_entity.type
_entity.pdbx_description
1 polymer ?
#
loop_
_entity_poly.entity_id
_entity_poly.type
_entity_poly.pdbx_seq_one_letter_code
_entity_poly.pdbx_strand_id
1 'polypeptide(L)'
;MSDPALASAMSTLDSLSDGKRRQVLFANREYSATILGHRIGAYGWVEMIGYLRVLARNQVFKEYWGMTDQHRRSLPPESIEAKVGKAVDLIMEELAEDPDEWWVVGPSGET
;
A
#
# COMPACT_ATOMS: atom_id res chain seq x y z
N MET A 1 -1.83 1.14 -18.46
CA MET A 1 -2.79 2.04 -19.14
C MET A 1 -2.02 2.83 -20.19
N SER A 2 -2.22 2.53 -21.47
CA SER A 2 -1.46 3.14 -22.57
C SER A 2 -2.08 4.44 -23.08
N ASP A 3 -3.31 4.75 -22.66
CA ASP A 3 -4.02 5.98 -23.01
C ASP A 3 -3.72 7.10 -21.98
N PRO A 4 -3.04 8.19 -22.39
CA PRO A 4 -2.74 9.32 -21.52
C PRO A 4 -3.99 10.05 -20.98
N ALA A 5 -5.09 10.08 -21.74
CA ALA A 5 -6.31 10.77 -21.31
C ALA A 5 -6.94 10.09 -20.10
N LEU A 6 -6.97 8.76 -20.09
CA LEU A 6 -7.45 7.98 -18.94
C LEU A 6 -6.52 8.14 -17.73
N ALA A 7 -5.21 8.20 -17.94
CA ALA A 7 -4.26 8.41 -16.85
C ALA A 7 -4.44 9.79 -16.18
N SER A 8 -4.74 10.83 -16.98
CA SER A 8 -5.07 12.16 -16.45
C SER A 8 -6.39 12.19 -15.69
N ALA A 9 -7.39 11.39 -16.10
CA ALA A 9 -8.68 11.33 -15.40
C ALA A 9 -8.60 10.60 -14.05
N MET A 10 -7.67 9.65 -13.91
CA MET A 10 -7.54 8.83 -12.69
C MET A 10 -6.57 9.41 -11.66
N SER A 11 -5.54 10.14 -12.10
CA SER A 11 -4.44 10.55 -11.23
C SER A 11 -4.71 11.92 -10.62
N THR A 12 -4.73 11.98 -9.29
CA THR A 12 -4.76 13.23 -8.52
C THR A 12 -3.37 13.80 -8.24
N LEU A 13 -2.32 13.22 -8.84
CA LEU A 13 -0.93 13.62 -8.64
C LEU A 13 -0.47 14.45 -9.83
N ASP A 14 0.02 15.64 -9.52
CA ASP A 14 0.48 16.61 -10.51
C ASP A 14 1.99 16.49 -10.78
N SER A 15 2.46 17.12 -11.86
CA SER A 15 3.89 17.25 -12.18
C SER A 15 4.66 15.92 -12.37
N LEU A 16 3.97 14.82 -12.64
CA LEU A 16 4.59 13.53 -12.97
C LEU A 16 4.77 13.36 -14.48
N SER A 17 5.89 12.75 -14.88
CA SER A 17 6.04 12.23 -16.24
C SER A 17 4.99 11.14 -16.52
N ASP A 18 4.59 10.95 -17.78
CA ASP A 18 3.60 9.94 -18.16
C ASP A 18 3.99 8.52 -17.69
N GLY A 19 5.28 8.19 -17.78
CA GLY A 19 5.83 6.94 -17.29
C GLY A 19 5.61 6.78 -15.78
N LYS A 20 5.96 7.82 -15.00
CA LYS A 20 5.78 7.79 -13.56
C LYS A 20 4.31 7.76 -13.15
N ARG A 21 3.46 8.54 -13.83
CA ARG A 21 2.00 8.55 -13.63
C ARG A 21 1.42 7.14 -13.78
N ARG A 22 1.81 6.39 -14.81
CA ARG A 22 1.38 5.00 -14.99
C ARG A 22 1.86 4.08 -13.87
N GLN A 23 3.11 4.24 -13.43
CA GLN A 23 3.67 3.45 -12.34
C GLN A 23 2.92 3.67 -11.02
N VAL A 24 2.67 4.94 -10.64
CA VAL A 24 1.97 5.25 -9.38
C VAL A 24 0.49 4.89 -9.43
N LEU A 25 -0.17 4.99 -10.60
CA LEU A 25 -1.53 4.49 -10.79
C LEU A 25 -1.60 2.97 -10.62
N PHE A 26 -0.59 2.25 -11.10
CA PHE A 26 -0.50 0.81 -10.87
C PHE A 26 -0.30 0.49 -9.38
N ALA A 27 0.60 1.20 -8.69
CA ALA A 27 0.79 1.05 -7.25
C ALA A 27 -0.48 1.33 -6.42
N ASN A 28 -1.22 2.40 -6.75
CA ASN A 28 -2.53 2.70 -6.17
C ASN A 28 -3.53 1.56 -6.38
N ARG A 29 -3.59 1.02 -7.60
CA ARG A 29 -4.48 -0.09 -7.94
C ARG A 29 -4.17 -1.34 -7.13
N GLU A 30 -2.90 -1.75 -7.05
CA GLU A 30 -2.49 -2.95 -6.31
C GLU A 30 -2.84 -2.82 -4.82
N TYR A 31 -2.53 -1.68 -4.21
CA TYR A 31 -2.92 -1.38 -2.83
C TYR A 31 -4.44 -1.45 -2.62
N SER A 32 -5.20 -0.80 -3.50
CA SER A 32 -6.66 -0.79 -3.43
C SER A 32 -7.25 -2.19 -3.61
N ALA A 33 -6.66 -3.00 -4.50
CA ALA A 33 -7.04 -4.39 -4.71
C ALA A 33 -6.75 -5.26 -3.47
N THR A 34 -5.62 -5.03 -2.78
CA THR A 34 -5.29 -5.71 -1.53
C THR A 34 -6.32 -5.41 -0.43
N ILE A 35 -6.72 -4.15 -0.28
CA ILE A 35 -7.78 -3.78 0.67
C ILE A 35 -9.13 -4.36 0.26
N LEU A 36 -9.46 -4.30 -1.04
CA LEU A 36 -10.71 -4.84 -1.56
C LEU A 36 -10.82 -6.33 -1.27
N GLY A 37 -9.75 -7.11 -1.51
CA GLY A 37 -9.71 -8.54 -1.23
C GLY A 37 -10.03 -8.86 0.24
N HIS A 38 -9.47 -8.09 1.17
CA HIS A 38 -9.84 -8.20 2.59
C HIS A 38 -11.31 -7.84 2.84
N ARG A 39 -11.79 -6.73 2.27
CA ARG A 39 -13.17 -6.24 2.47
C ARG A 39 -14.24 -7.18 1.93
N ILE A 40 -13.94 -7.94 0.88
CA ILE A 40 -14.86 -8.96 0.33
C ILE A 40 -14.70 -10.34 0.98
N GLY A 41 -13.81 -10.46 1.97
CA GLY A 41 -13.60 -11.71 2.71
C GLY A 41 -12.78 -12.76 1.95
N ALA A 42 -12.02 -12.38 0.92
CA ALA A 42 -11.12 -13.31 0.23
C ALA A 42 -9.98 -13.78 1.16
N TYR A 43 -9.57 -12.92 2.10
CA TYR A 43 -8.57 -13.22 3.11
C TYR A 43 -8.70 -12.33 4.36
N GLY A 44 -8.12 -12.81 5.46
CA GLY A 44 -8.12 -12.13 6.75
C GLY A 44 -7.10 -10.99 6.85
N TRP A 45 -7.11 -10.31 7.99
CA TRP A 45 -6.21 -9.19 8.28
C TRP A 45 -4.72 -9.58 8.17
N VAL A 46 -4.32 -10.71 8.76
CA VAL A 46 -2.92 -11.18 8.78
C VAL A 46 -2.38 -11.41 7.37
N GLU A 47 -3.19 -12.03 6.50
CA GLU A 47 -2.79 -12.29 5.11
C GLU A 47 -2.76 -11.01 4.27
N MET A 48 -3.72 -10.09 4.46
CA MET A 48 -3.67 -8.75 3.87
C MET A 48 -2.38 -8.01 4.25
N ILE A 49 -2.01 -8.06 5.53
CA ILE A 49 -0.73 -7.51 6.00
C ILE A 49 0.41 -8.18 5.25
N GLY A 50 0.48 -9.51 5.15
CA GLY A 50 1.47 -10.21 4.33
C GLY A 50 1.61 -9.66 2.89
N TYR A 51 0.50 -9.43 2.19
CA TYR A 51 0.53 -8.83 0.85
C TYR A 51 1.06 -7.38 0.85
N LEU A 52 0.66 -6.57 1.82
CA LEU A 52 1.15 -5.20 1.97
C LEU A 52 2.64 -5.15 2.28
N ARG A 53 3.16 -6.12 3.05
CA ARG A 53 4.59 -6.27 3.35
C ARG A 53 5.39 -6.54 2.07
N VAL A 54 4.89 -7.38 1.18
CA VAL A 54 5.49 -7.62 -0.15
C VAL A 54 5.44 -6.34 -1.00
N LEU A 55 4.29 -5.67 -1.05
CA LEU A 55 4.11 -4.45 -1.83
C LEU A 55 5.03 -3.31 -1.34
N ALA A 56 5.25 -3.21 -0.03
CA ALA A 56 6.11 -2.21 0.62
C ALA A 56 7.58 -2.28 0.17
N ARG A 57 8.05 -3.43 -0.33
CA ARG A 57 9.42 -3.57 -0.89
C ARG A 57 9.58 -2.85 -2.23
N ASN A 58 8.49 -2.59 -2.94
CA ASN A 58 8.54 -1.97 -4.27
C ASN A 58 8.83 -0.47 -4.17
N GLN A 59 9.91 -0.01 -4.80
CA GLN A 59 10.32 1.41 -4.77
C GLN A 59 9.24 2.37 -5.31
N VAL A 60 8.50 1.97 -6.35
CA VAL A 60 7.38 2.78 -6.86
C VAL A 60 6.29 2.90 -5.81
N PHE A 61 6.01 1.83 -5.08
CA PHE A 61 5.00 1.86 -4.01
C PHE A 61 5.47 2.75 -2.84
N LYS A 62 6.74 2.69 -2.43
CA LYS A 62 7.30 3.60 -1.41
C LYS A 62 7.11 5.08 -1.80
N GLU A 63 7.41 5.42 -3.06
CA GLU A 63 7.22 6.78 -3.56
C GLU A 63 5.74 7.17 -3.63
N TYR A 64 4.87 6.29 -4.13
CA TYR A 64 3.43 6.50 -4.12
C TYR A 64 2.90 6.72 -2.70
N TRP A 65 3.41 5.95 -1.73
CA TRP A 65 3.06 6.07 -0.33
C TRP A 65 3.37 7.46 0.19
N GLY A 66 4.59 7.97 -0.04
CA GLY A 66 4.97 9.33 0.32
C GLY A 66 4.12 10.40 -0.38
N MET A 67 3.86 10.25 -1.68
CA MET A 67 3.07 11.21 -2.47
C MET A 67 1.61 11.36 -2.01
N THR A 68 1.06 10.34 -1.33
CA THR A 68 -0.36 10.30 -0.95
C THR A 68 -0.59 10.38 0.56
N ASP A 69 0.43 10.74 1.34
CA ASP A 69 0.38 10.84 2.80
C ASP A 69 -0.76 11.74 3.32
N GLN A 70 -0.91 12.95 2.76
CA GLN A 70 -1.95 13.89 3.19
C GLN A 70 -3.37 13.31 3.05
N HIS A 71 -3.65 12.59 1.96
CA HIS A 71 -4.95 11.95 1.75
C HIS A 71 -5.22 10.92 2.85
N ARG A 72 -4.24 10.06 3.17
CA ARG A 72 -4.40 9.03 4.19
C ARG A 72 -4.58 9.61 5.59
N ARG A 73 -3.85 10.68 5.91
CA ARG A 73 -3.97 11.39 7.21
C ARG A 73 -5.32 12.05 7.42
N SER A 74 -6.02 12.39 6.33
CA SER A 74 -7.36 13.01 6.40
C SER A 74 -8.50 12.02 6.69
N LEU A 75 -8.22 10.71 6.66
CA LEU A 75 -9.25 9.69 6.83
C LEU A 75 -9.72 9.58 8.30
N PRO A 76 -11.00 9.24 8.53
CA PRO A 76 -11.50 8.97 9.87
C PRO A 76 -10.69 7.84 10.54
N PRO A 77 -10.21 7.99 11.79
CA PRO A 77 -9.31 7.04 12.44
C PRO A 77 -9.85 5.61 12.55
N GLU A 78 -11.16 5.46 12.63
CA GLU A 78 -11.88 4.19 12.73
C GLU A 78 -12.09 3.48 11.39
N SER A 79 -11.88 4.19 10.28
CA SER A 79 -12.00 3.62 8.94
C SER A 79 -11.00 2.50 8.71
N ILE A 80 -11.39 1.51 7.90
CA ILE A 80 -10.49 0.40 7.54
C ILE A 80 -9.21 0.91 6.89
N GLU A 81 -9.32 1.94 6.05
CA GLU A 81 -8.20 2.47 5.29
C GLU A 81 -7.24 3.29 6.15
N ALA A 82 -7.73 4.01 7.18
CA ALA A 82 -6.85 4.62 8.17
C ALA A 82 -6.07 3.58 9.00
N LYS A 83 -6.72 2.46 9.37
CA LYS A 83 -6.06 1.36 10.09
C LYS A 83 -5.00 0.66 9.23
N VAL A 84 -5.34 0.38 7.97
CA VAL A 84 -4.39 -0.17 7.00
C VAL A 84 -3.24 0.80 6.75
N GLY A 85 -3.53 2.09 6.60
CA GLY A 85 -2.52 3.14 6.45
C GLY A 85 -1.46 3.09 7.55
N LYS A 86 -1.90 3.10 8.82
CA LYS A 86 -0.98 3.00 9.97
C LYS A 86 -0.16 1.71 9.97
N ALA A 87 -0.76 0.59 9.57
CA ALA A 87 -0.04 -0.67 9.48
C ALA A 87 1.04 -0.63 8.38
N VAL A 88 0.76 -0.01 7.23
CA VAL A 88 1.76 0.18 6.17
C VAL A 88 2.84 1.18 6.59
N ASP A 89 2.51 2.23 7.35
CA ASP A 89 3.50 3.15 7.90
C ASP A 89 4.51 2.41 8.80
N LEU A 90 4.02 1.55 9.71
CA LEU A 90 4.88 0.70 10.54
C LEU A 90 5.72 -0.27 9.70
N ILE A 91 5.12 -0.91 8.67
CA ILE A 91 5.87 -1.79 7.77
C ILE A 91 7.00 -1.03 7.06
N MET A 92 6.76 0.22 6.64
CA MET A 92 7.77 1.04 5.97
C MET A 92 8.89 1.46 6.93
N GLU A 93 8.56 1.72 8.19
CA GLU A 93 9.51 2.01 9.26
C GLU A 93 10.38 0.78 9.56
N GLU A 94 9.76 -0.38 9.82
CA GLU A 94 10.45 -1.65 10.04
C GLU A 94 11.42 -1.98 8.89
N LEU A 95 10.97 -1.86 7.64
CA LEU A 95 11.81 -2.10 6.45
C LEU A 95 12.95 -1.08 6.27
N ALA A 96 12.84 0.11 6.87
CA ALA A 96 13.89 1.11 6.82
C ALA A 96 14.97 0.85 7.89
N GLU A 97 14.58 0.27 9.03
CA GLU A 97 15.48 -0.10 10.13
C GLU A 97 16.21 -1.41 9.84
N ASP A 98 15.49 -2.44 9.39
CA ASP A 98 16.06 -3.73 8.98
C ASP A 98 15.40 -4.25 7.69
N PRO A 99 16.04 -4.05 6.51
CA PRO A 99 15.52 -4.51 5.23
C PRO A 99 15.41 -6.05 5.08
N ASP A 100 16.08 -6.80 5.94
CA ASP A 100 16.26 -8.26 5.85
C ASP A 100 15.47 -9.05 6.92
N GLU A 101 15.00 -8.42 8.01
CA GLU A 101 14.25 -9.09 9.09
C GLU A 101 12.77 -9.28 8.73
N TRP A 102 12.34 -10.47 8.25
CA TRP A 102 10.90 -10.65 7.95
C TRP A 102 10.25 -12.04 8.02
N TRP A 103 10.79 -13.02 8.75
CA TRP A 103 10.20 -14.37 8.80
C TRP A 103 9.56 -14.79 10.13
N VAL A 104 9.40 -13.90 11.11
CA VAL A 104 8.79 -14.28 12.39
C VAL A 104 7.30 -13.92 12.44
N VAL A 105 6.49 -14.64 11.66
CA VAL A 105 5.06 -14.83 11.98
C VAL A 105 4.62 -16.23 11.53
N GLY A 106 5.10 -17.22 12.27
CA GLY A 106 4.36 -18.47 12.51
C GLY A 106 3.92 -18.46 13.97
N PRO A 107 2.86 -19.19 14.37
CA PRO A 107 2.51 -19.28 15.78
C PRO A 107 3.73 -19.83 16.51
N SER A 108 4.28 -19.06 17.45
CA SER A 108 4.95 -19.67 18.60
C SER A 108 3.87 -20.52 19.26
N GLY A 109 3.85 -21.80 18.90
CA GLY A 109 3.02 -22.80 19.54
C GLY A 109 3.46 -22.93 20.99
N GLU A 110 3.01 -22.01 21.83
CA GLU A 110 2.86 -22.25 23.25
C GLU A 110 1.58 -23.06 23.44
N THR A 111 1.72 -24.38 23.33
CA THR A 111 0.95 -25.39 24.07
C THR A 111 1.83 -26.60 24.31
#